data_AF-F0X0F7-F1
#
_entry.id   AF-F0X0F7-F1
#
_cell.length_a   1.000
_cell.length_b   1.000
_cell.length_c   1.000
_cell.angle_alpha   90.00
_cell.angle_beta   90.00
_cell.angle_gamma   90.00
#
_symmetry.space_group_name_H-M   'P 1'
#
loop_
_entity.id
_entity.type
_entity.pdbx_description
1 polymer ?
#
loop_
_entity_poly.entity_id
_entity_poly.type
_entity_poly.pdbx_seq_one_letter_code
_entity_poly.pdbx_strand_id
1 'polypeptide(L)'
;MDETAYLFFASPTSTISRNRISGRKQMKKRLTFAIACSADGSLKLPLFIVGRERQPSPKEWMNTRLFQGWVIRLDARMWSENRAILLLLDNVSSHNTSETLTHVEIRKLPPNSTAHLQPLDAEIIRNFESMTSKKKALYHAADWMKFSVVSEKTDKKL
;
A
#
# COMPACT_ATOMS: atom_id res chain seq x y z
N MET A 1 1.98 -4.55 11.54
CA MET A 1 1.42 -3.65 10.50
C MET A 1 2.58 -2.88 9.94
N ASP A 2 2.54 -2.65 8.63
CA ASP A 2 3.56 -1.90 7.92
C ASP A 2 2.96 -1.22 6.68
N GLU A 3 3.62 -0.18 6.21
CA GLU A 3 3.18 0.68 5.13
C GLU A 3 3.89 0.39 3.80
N THR A 4 3.11 0.32 2.72
CA THR A 4 3.62 0.25 1.34
C THR A 4 2.98 1.33 0.47
N ALA A 5 3.68 1.74 -0.60
CA ALA A 5 3.20 2.75 -1.53
C ALA A 5 2.88 2.12 -2.89
N TYR A 6 1.67 2.36 -3.35
CA TYR A 6 1.28 2.09 -4.72
C TYR A 6 1.50 3.31 -5.61
N LEU A 7 2.29 3.14 -6.66
CA LEU A 7 2.59 4.18 -7.64
C LEU A 7 1.60 4.14 -8.81
N PHE A 8 0.39 4.64 -8.60
CA PHE A 8 -0.71 4.49 -9.57
C PHE A 8 -0.51 5.27 -10.89
N PHE A 9 0.29 6.34 -10.91
CA PHE A 9 0.63 7.07 -12.17
C PHE A 9 1.98 6.69 -12.79
N ALA A 10 2.77 5.81 -12.16
CA ALA A 10 4.06 5.41 -12.74
C ALA A 10 3.86 4.57 -14.02
N SER A 11 4.29 5.07 -15.17
CA SER A 11 4.27 4.29 -16.41
C SER A 11 5.23 3.08 -16.32
N PRO A 12 4.96 2.00 -17.06
CA PRO A 12 5.87 0.86 -17.15
C PRO A 12 7.29 1.32 -17.50
N THR A 13 8.30 0.78 -16.82
CA THR A 13 9.71 1.14 -17.06
C THR A 13 10.28 0.37 -18.26
N SER A 14 9.74 -0.81 -18.54
CA SER A 14 10.07 -1.59 -19.74
C SER A 14 9.05 -1.32 -20.85
N THR A 15 9.54 -0.93 -22.01
CA THR A 15 8.77 -0.84 -23.26
C THR A 15 9.43 -1.76 -24.26
N ILE A 16 8.69 -2.70 -24.85
CA ILE A 16 9.16 -3.41 -26.05
C ILE A 16 8.98 -2.43 -27.21
N SER A 17 10.06 -1.75 -27.56
CA SER A 17 10.09 -0.75 -28.63
C SER A 17 11.20 -1.11 -29.61
N ARG A 18 10.91 -1.04 -30.91
CA ARG A 18 11.94 -1.19 -31.96
C ARG A 18 12.86 0.03 -32.06
N ASN A 19 12.42 1.18 -31.54
CA ASN A 19 13.14 2.45 -31.60
C ASN A 19 13.58 2.90 -30.21
N ARG A 20 14.69 3.63 -30.12
CA ARG A 20 15.17 4.20 -28.86
C ARG A 20 14.22 5.31 -28.41
N ILE A 21 13.45 5.07 -27.35
CA ILE A 21 12.56 6.06 -26.73
C ILE A 21 13.35 6.83 -25.68
N SER A 22 13.28 8.17 -25.68
CA SER A 22 13.92 8.99 -24.65
C SER A 22 13.29 8.74 -23.27
N GLY A 23 14.13 8.72 -22.23
CA GLY A 23 13.69 8.47 -20.87
C GLY A 23 12.67 9.52 -20.42
N ARG A 24 11.43 9.10 -20.15
CA ARG A 24 10.39 9.99 -19.60
C ARG A 24 10.51 10.03 -18.08
N LYS A 25 10.46 11.24 -17.51
CA LYS A 25 10.38 11.44 -16.06
C LYS A 25 9.04 10.88 -15.56
N GLN A 26 9.11 9.83 -14.76
CA GLN A 26 7.94 9.14 -14.23
C GLN A 26 7.15 10.06 -13.28
N MET A 27 5.84 10.19 -13.51
CA MET A 27 4.94 10.83 -12.55
C MET A 27 4.68 9.89 -11.37
N LYS A 28 5.42 10.09 -10.28
CA LYS A 28 5.33 9.27 -9.06
C LYS A 28 4.23 9.76 -8.12
N LYS A 29 2.97 9.81 -8.58
CA LYS A 29 1.85 9.96 -7.63
C LYS A 29 1.70 8.64 -6.88
N ARG A 30 1.69 8.73 -5.55
CA ARG A 30 1.71 7.60 -4.62
C ARG A 30 0.41 7.57 -3.82
N LEU A 31 -0.08 6.37 -3.55
CA LEU A 31 -1.10 6.10 -2.55
C LEU A 31 -0.47 5.18 -1.52
N THR A 32 -0.52 5.56 -0.24
CA THR A 32 0.08 4.75 0.82
C THR A 32 -0.99 3.86 1.44
N PHE A 33 -0.65 2.60 1.66
CA PHE A 33 -1.49 1.58 2.26
C PHE A 33 -0.81 1.08 3.52
N ALA A 34 -1.52 1.03 4.65
CA ALA A 34 -1.09 0.25 5.79
C ALA A 34 -1.77 -1.13 5.73
N ILE A 35 -0.94 -2.17 5.82
CA ILE A 35 -1.36 -3.57 5.74
C ILE A 35 -1.10 -4.21 7.11
N ALA A 36 -2.05 -5.02 7.57
CA ALA A 36 -1.89 -5.81 8.77
C ALA A 36 -2.54 -7.19 8.59
N CYS A 37 -1.82 -8.22 8.99
CA CYS A 37 -2.32 -9.58 9.03
C CYS A 37 -1.82 -10.29 10.29
N SER A 38 -2.46 -11.39 10.65
CA SER A 38 -1.93 -12.32 11.64
C SER A 38 -0.68 -13.02 11.12
N ALA A 39 0.12 -13.58 12.04
CA ALA A 39 1.37 -14.28 11.71
C ALA A 39 1.14 -15.53 10.84
N ASP A 40 0.01 -16.21 11.01
CA ASP A 40 -0.41 -17.37 10.20
C ASP A 40 -1.11 -16.96 8.88
N GLY A 41 -1.36 -15.66 8.67
CA GLY A 41 -2.03 -15.12 7.49
C GLY A 41 -3.54 -15.38 7.41
N SER A 42 -4.15 -15.99 8.43
CA SER A 42 -5.60 -16.29 8.47
C SER A 42 -6.45 -15.04 8.62
N LEU A 43 -6.01 -14.08 9.44
CA LEU A 43 -6.63 -12.79 9.61
C LEU A 43 -5.92 -11.76 8.73
N LYS A 44 -6.68 -11.16 7.82
CA LYS A 44 -6.24 -10.01 7.02
C LYS A 44 -7.10 -8.82 7.41
N LEU A 45 -6.50 -7.81 8.02
CA LEU A 45 -7.23 -6.59 8.34
C LEU A 45 -7.52 -5.81 7.05
N PRO A 46 -8.65 -5.08 6.99
CA PRO A 46 -8.95 -4.21 5.86
C PRO A 46 -7.81 -3.24 5.59
N LEU A 47 -7.51 -3.02 4.30
CA LEU A 47 -6.48 -2.07 3.86
C LEU A 47 -6.80 -0.67 4.39
N PHE A 48 -5.85 -0.07 5.10
CA PHE A 48 -5.98 1.32 5.51
C PHE A 48 -5.32 2.24 4.49
N ILE A 49 -6.13 3.07 3.83
CA ILE A 49 -5.65 3.96 2.77
C ILE A 49 -5.27 5.32 3.37
N VAL A 50 -3.99 5.66 3.28
CA VAL A 50 -3.45 6.96 3.64
C VAL A 50 -3.37 7.81 2.38
N GLY A 51 -4.43 8.59 2.13
CA GLY A 51 -4.57 9.46 0.97
C GLY A 51 -3.61 10.66 1.00
N ARG A 52 -3.20 11.16 -0.18
CA ARG A 52 -2.20 12.23 -0.36
C ARG A 52 -2.48 13.52 0.41
N GLU A 53 -3.74 13.91 0.53
CA GLU A 53 -4.16 15.13 1.25
C GLU A 53 -4.03 14.97 2.78
N ARG A 54 -3.93 13.72 3.25
CA ARG A 54 -3.80 13.36 4.66
C ARG A 54 -2.43 12.73 4.98
N GLN A 55 -1.57 12.53 3.99
CA GLN A 55 -0.19 12.12 4.23
C GLN A 55 0.52 13.26 4.98
N PRO A 56 1.37 12.94 5.97
CA PRO A 56 2.30 13.92 6.49
C PRO A 56 3.35 14.28 5.41
N SER A 57 4.40 15.01 5.80
CA SER A 57 5.42 15.55 4.91
C SER A 57 5.93 14.52 3.87
N PRO A 58 6.55 14.95 2.74
CA PRO A 58 7.01 14.04 1.68
C PRO A 58 7.92 12.87 2.11
N LYS A 59 8.44 12.90 3.34
CA LYS A 59 9.32 11.89 3.93
C LYS A 59 8.60 10.88 4.83
N GLU A 60 7.41 11.21 5.32
CA GLU A 60 6.67 10.39 6.27
C GLU A 60 5.48 9.71 5.58
N TRP A 61 5.33 8.41 5.85
CA TRP A 61 4.34 7.59 5.16
C TRP A 61 2.98 7.62 5.87
N MET A 62 2.97 7.90 7.17
CA MET A 62 1.78 7.96 8.01
C MET A 62 1.94 8.99 9.13
N ASN A 63 0.85 9.70 9.44
CA ASN A 63 0.78 10.68 10.54
C ASN A 63 0.30 9.99 11.83
N THR A 64 0.87 10.36 12.98
CA THR A 64 0.44 9.89 14.32
C THR A 64 -1.06 9.97 14.55
N ARG A 65 -1.72 11.06 14.13
CA ARG A 65 -3.19 11.22 14.28
C ARG A 65 -3.98 10.19 13.47
N LEU A 66 -3.50 9.87 12.26
CA LEU A 66 -4.15 8.86 11.43
C LEU A 66 -3.97 7.47 12.03
N PHE A 67 -2.77 7.18 12.53
CA PHE A 67 -2.45 5.94 13.21
C PHE A 67 -3.31 5.75 14.46
N GLN A 68 -3.38 6.76 15.34
CA GLN A 68 -4.24 6.74 16.53
C GLN A 68 -5.70 6.49 16.18
N GLY A 69 -6.25 7.24 15.21
CA GLY A 69 -7.63 7.04 14.78
C GLY A 69 -7.87 5.65 14.19
N TRP A 70 -6.89 5.08 13.49
CA TRP A 70 -6.97 3.72 12.97
C TRP A 70 -6.92 2.67 14.08
N VAL A 71 -6.01 2.79 15.05
CA VAL A 71 -5.87 1.80 16.12
C VAL A 71 -7.04 1.82 17.10
N ILE A 72 -7.65 2.98 17.37
CA ILE A 72 -8.90 3.07 18.15
C ILE A 72 -10.03 2.31 17.45
N ARG A 73 -10.17 2.47 16.13
CA ARG A 73 -11.18 1.71 15.36
C ARG A 73 -10.89 0.21 15.35
N LEU A 74 -9.61 -0.16 15.31
CA LEU A 74 -9.21 -1.56 15.42
C LEU A 74 -9.56 -2.12 16.80
N ASP A 75 -9.28 -1.39 17.89
CA ASP A 75 -9.63 -1.79 19.25
C ASP A 75 -11.12 -2.00 19.44
N ALA A 76 -11.93 -1.04 18.99
CA ALA A 76 -13.39 -1.16 19.02
C ALA A 76 -13.91 -2.37 18.22
N ARG A 77 -13.27 -2.67 17.08
CA ARG A 77 -13.60 -3.86 16.30
C ARG A 77 -13.22 -5.14 17.05
N MET A 78 -12.03 -5.20 17.63
CA MET A 78 -11.56 -6.37 18.39
C MET A 78 -12.44 -6.62 19.62
N TRP A 79 -12.86 -5.56 20.30
CA TRP A 79 -13.89 -5.63 21.35
C TRP A 79 -15.19 -6.24 20.84
N SER A 80 -15.72 -5.76 19.71
CA SER A 80 -16.97 -6.29 19.13
C SER A 80 -16.88 -7.75 18.68
N GLU A 81 -15.67 -8.19 18.29
CA GLU A 81 -15.39 -9.58 17.93
C GLU A 81 -15.07 -10.46 19.16
N ASN A 82 -15.05 -9.87 20.37
CA ASN A 82 -14.63 -10.51 21.63
C ASN A 82 -13.23 -11.17 21.51
N ARG A 83 -12.27 -10.43 20.94
CA ARG A 83 -10.91 -10.90 20.69
C ARG A 83 -9.90 -9.88 21.20
N ALA A 84 -8.80 -10.37 21.74
CA ALA A 84 -7.62 -9.56 22.02
C ALA A 84 -6.50 -9.93 21.04
N ILE A 85 -5.76 -8.92 20.56
CA ILE A 85 -4.66 -9.12 19.62
C ILE A 85 -3.41 -8.37 20.05
N LEU A 86 -2.26 -8.92 19.65
CA LEU A 86 -0.97 -8.25 19.71
C LEU A 86 -0.64 -7.65 18.33
N LEU A 87 -0.49 -6.33 18.27
CA LEU A 87 -0.10 -5.61 17.07
C LEU A 87 1.40 -5.29 17.12
N LEU A 88 2.17 -5.99 16.28
CA LEU A 88 3.60 -5.71 16.08
C LEU A 88 3.79 -4.58 15.06
N LEU A 89 4.60 -3.59 15.43
CA LEU A 89 4.89 -2.38 14.64
C LEU A 89 6.37 -2.08 14.56
N ASP A 90 6.77 -1.38 13.50
CA ASP A 90 8.10 -0.80 13.44
C ASP A 90 8.29 0.33 14.45
N ASN A 91 9.55 0.50 14.87
CA ASN A 91 9.94 1.54 15.81
C ASN A 91 10.11 2.89 15.13
N VAL A 92 8.99 3.49 14.75
CA VAL A 92 8.91 4.85 14.21
C VAL A 92 8.08 5.74 15.13
N SER A 93 8.37 7.05 15.08
CA SER A 93 7.72 8.08 15.89
C SER A 93 6.23 8.23 15.58
N SER A 94 5.81 7.98 14.34
CA SER A 94 4.39 8.02 13.91
C SER A 94 3.54 6.92 14.55
N HIS A 95 4.15 5.83 15.04
CA HIS A 95 3.46 4.72 15.72
C HIS A 95 3.29 4.94 17.23
N ASN A 96 3.53 6.16 17.71
CA ASN A 96 3.26 6.50 19.10
C ASN A 96 1.76 6.69 19.32
N THR A 97 1.21 6.02 20.32
CA THR A 97 -0.14 6.28 20.81
C THR A 97 -0.08 6.57 22.30
N SER A 98 -0.81 7.60 22.74
CA SER A 98 -1.04 7.89 24.17
C SER A 98 -2.35 7.27 24.67
N GLU A 99 -3.11 6.64 23.77
CA GLU A 99 -4.41 6.07 24.06
C GLU A 99 -4.29 4.76 24.80
N THR A 100 -5.13 4.58 25.81
CA THR A 100 -5.31 3.31 26.52
C THR A 100 -6.20 2.40 25.69
N LEU A 101 -5.62 1.36 25.10
CA LEU A 101 -6.32 0.35 24.32
C LEU A 101 -6.69 -0.84 25.22
N THR A 102 -7.82 -1.49 24.94
CA THR A 102 -8.36 -2.56 25.80
C THR A 102 -8.18 -3.96 25.22
N HIS A 103 -8.23 -4.08 23.90
CA HIS A 103 -8.22 -5.34 23.15
C HIS A 103 -7.06 -5.41 22.15
N VAL A 104 -6.33 -4.32 21.95
CA VAL A 104 -5.14 -4.25 21.11
C VAL A 104 -3.93 -3.87 21.96
N GLU A 105 -3.02 -4.83 22.17
CA GLU A 105 -1.70 -4.55 22.73
C GLU A 105 -0.75 -4.18 21.60
N ILE A 106 -0.02 -3.06 21.72
CA ILE A 106 0.96 -2.65 20.73
C ILE A 106 2.37 -2.96 21.23
N ARG A 107 3.17 -3.63 20.40
CA ARG A 107 4.61 -3.83 20.63
C ARG A 107 5.42 -3.34 19.46
N LYS A 108 6.44 -2.54 19.75
CA LYS A 108 7.39 -2.07 18.74
C LYS A 108 8.57 -3.03 18.65
N LEU A 109 8.97 -3.35 17.43
CA LEU A 109 10.19 -4.12 17.18
C LEU A 109 11.44 -3.29 17.52
N PRO A 110 12.61 -3.92 17.69
CA PRO A 110 13.86 -3.21 17.84
C PRO A 110 14.13 -2.28 16.64
N PRO A 111 14.79 -1.12 16.85
CA PRO A 111 15.20 -0.25 15.75
C PRO A 111 16.12 -1.02 14.79
N ASN A 112 15.99 -0.75 13.48
CA ASN A 112 16.71 -1.44 12.39
C ASN A 112 16.44 -2.94 12.30
N SER A 113 15.20 -3.37 12.55
CA SER A 113 14.78 -4.75 12.32
C SER A 113 14.94 -5.09 10.83
N THR A 114 15.85 -6.01 10.53
CA THR A 114 16.06 -6.52 9.16
C THR A 114 14.81 -7.27 8.70
N ALA A 115 14.60 -7.39 7.38
CA ALA A 115 13.46 -8.10 6.79
C ALA A 115 13.24 -9.53 7.33
N HIS A 116 14.24 -10.14 7.98
CA HIS A 116 14.11 -11.41 8.67
C HIS A 116 13.17 -11.36 9.88
N LEU A 117 13.11 -10.22 10.59
CA LEU A 117 12.25 -9.98 11.75
C LEU A 117 10.90 -9.35 11.38
N GLN A 118 10.79 -8.85 10.15
CA GLN A 118 9.60 -8.22 9.57
C GLN A 118 9.04 -9.10 8.45
N PRO A 119 8.30 -10.18 8.76
CA PRO A 119 7.77 -11.10 7.74
C PRO A 119 6.80 -10.41 6.76
N LEU A 120 6.24 -9.27 7.16
CA LEU A 120 5.35 -8.45 6.31
C LEU A 120 6.11 -7.85 5.12
N ASP A 121 7.33 -7.35 5.35
CA ASP A 121 8.24 -6.84 4.32
C ASP A 121 8.76 -7.95 3.39
N ALA A 122 9.12 -9.10 3.97
CA ALA A 122 9.80 -10.17 3.25
C ALA A 122 8.96 -10.75 2.10
N GLU A 123 7.65 -10.91 2.30
CA GLU A 123 6.80 -11.65 1.36
C GLU A 123 5.46 -10.97 1.06
N ILE A 124 4.76 -10.46 2.08
CA ILE A 124 3.38 -10.03 1.93
C ILE A 124 3.31 -8.71 1.14
N ILE A 125 4.12 -7.72 1.53
CA ILE A 125 4.22 -6.44 0.82
C ILE A 125 4.74 -6.67 -0.59
N ARG A 126 5.81 -7.46 -0.74
CA ARG A 126 6.36 -7.80 -2.07
C ARG A 126 5.31 -8.44 -2.99
N ASN A 127 4.51 -9.37 -2.46
CA ASN A 127 3.43 -10.00 -3.22
C ASN A 127 2.31 -9.02 -3.55
N PHE A 128 1.93 -8.16 -2.61
CA PHE A 128 0.94 -7.11 -2.83
C PHE A 128 1.37 -6.13 -3.93
N GLU A 129 2.61 -5.66 -3.90
CA GLU A 129 3.21 -4.79 -4.91
C GLU A 129 3.27 -5.46 -6.28
N SER A 130 3.63 -6.75 -6.33
CA SER A 130 3.63 -7.54 -7.56
C SER A 130 2.23 -7.67 -8.16
N MET A 131 1.22 -8.02 -7.34
CA MET A 131 -0.17 -8.16 -7.78
C MET A 131 -0.76 -6.84 -8.25
N THR A 132 -0.52 -5.75 -7.52
CA THR A 132 -1.01 -4.41 -7.90
C THR A 132 -0.36 -3.95 -9.20
N SER A 133 0.93 -4.20 -9.40
CA SER A 133 1.64 -3.91 -10.65
C SER A 133 1.08 -4.70 -11.85
N LYS A 134 0.78 -6.00 -11.67
CA LYS A 134 0.16 -6.83 -12.72
C LYS A 134 -1.24 -6.33 -13.09
N LYS A 135 -2.09 -6.05 -12.10
CA LYS A 135 -3.44 -5.51 -12.34
C LYS A 135 -3.37 -4.19 -13.09
N LYS A 136 -2.44 -3.31 -12.71
CA LYS A 136 -2.19 -2.05 -13.41
C LYS A 136 -1.82 -2.25 -14.88
N ALA A 137 -0.90 -3.18 -15.16
CA ALA A 137 -0.51 -3.49 -16.54
C ALA A 137 -1.71 -3.98 -17.37
N LEU A 138 -2.57 -4.82 -16.79
CA LEU A 138 -3.80 -5.28 -17.44
C LEU A 138 -4.80 -4.13 -17.71
N TYR A 139 -5.00 -3.23 -16.74
CA TYR A 139 -5.84 -2.04 -16.93
C TYR A 139 -5.33 -1.18 -18.08
N HIS A 140 -4.02 -0.90 -18.12
CA HIS A 140 -3.45 -0.14 -19.23
C HIS A 140 -3.57 -0.90 -20.56
N ALA A 141 -3.30 -2.21 -20.61
CA ALA A 141 -3.46 -2.99 -21.83
C ALA A 141 -4.91 -2.95 -22.35
N ALA A 142 -5.90 -3.08 -21.46
CA ALA A 142 -7.31 -3.00 -21.82
C ALA A 142 -7.71 -1.61 -22.32
N ASP A 143 -7.20 -0.55 -21.69
CA ASP A 143 -7.45 0.84 -22.10
C ASP A 143 -6.82 1.14 -23.47
N TRP A 144 -5.59 0.67 -23.69
CA TRP A 144 -4.92 0.73 -25.00
C TRP A 144 -5.71 -0.02 -26.07
N MET A 145 -6.19 -1.24 -25.79
CA MET A 145 -7.02 -1.99 -26.73
C MET A 145 -8.30 -1.23 -27.09
N LYS A 146 -8.96 -0.59 -26.12
CA LYS A 146 -10.14 0.26 -26.40
C LYS A 146 -9.78 1.44 -27.30
N PHE A 147 -8.67 2.12 -27.03
CA PHE A 147 -8.19 3.23 -27.84
C PHE A 147 -7.86 2.81 -29.28
N SER A 148 -7.16 1.69 -29.46
CA SER A 148 -6.82 1.14 -30.79
C SER A 148 -8.07 0.75 -31.61
N VAL A 149 -9.08 0.17 -30.97
CA VAL A 149 -10.37 -0.17 -31.63
C VAL A 149 -11.14 1.08 -32.05
N VAL A 150 -11.06 2.17 -31.27
CA VAL A 150 -11.66 3.46 -31.65
C VAL A 150 -10.90 4.08 -32.82
N SER A 151 -9.57 4.08 -32.78
CA SER A 151 -8.69 4.61 -33.83
C SER A 151 -8.93 3.96 -35.19
N GLU A 152 -8.99 2.61 -35.25
CA GLU A 152 -9.25 1.87 -36.50
C GLU A 152 -10.63 2.15 -37.11
N LYS A 153 -11.63 2.50 -36.29
CA LYS A 153 -12.97 2.86 -36.78
C LYS A 153 -13.02 4.26 -37.37
N THR A 154 -12.17 5.17 -36.92
CA THR A 154 -12.04 6.52 -37.48
C THR A 154 -11.30 6.54 -38.82
N ASP A 155 -10.32 5.65 -39.03
CA ASP A 155 -9.56 5.60 -40.29
C ASP A 155 -10.30 4.89 -41.43
N LYS A 156 -11.31 4.07 -41.15
CA LYS A 156 -12.14 3.40 -42.17
C LYS A 156 -13.31 4.26 -42.71
N LYS A 157 -13.31 5.56 -42.43
CA LYS A 157 -14.36 6.51 -42.84
C LYS A 157 -13.93 7.54 -43.89
N LEU A 158 -12.78 7.35 -44.53
CA LEU A 158 -12.36 8.07 -45.75
C LEU A 158 -12.54 7.21 -46.99
#